data_AF-A0ABD6ESH6-F1
#
_entry.id   AF-A0ABD6ESH6-F1
#
_cell.length_a   1.000
_cell.length_b   1.000
_cell.length_c   1.000
_cell.angle_alpha   90.00
_cell.angle_beta   90.00
_cell.angle_gamma   90.00
#
_symmetry.space_group_name_H-M   'P 1'
#
loop_
_entity.id
_entity.type
_entity.pdbx_description
1 polymer ?
#
loop_
_entity_poly.entity_id
_entity_poly.type
_entity_poly.pdbx_seq_one_letter_code
_entity_poly.pdbx_strand_id
1 'polypeptide(L)'
;MGSCASRDQKEQKRLNRKIDEQIKRDQSATLRVIKLLLLGAGESGKSTILKQMRILHKDGFSKQDFEMIRPVVHSNSIHSMLAILRAMFHLQIEYGDPERVKDSQLVFATVHANKEELTEELSKAMQRLWHDSGVRQCYARSNEYQIDDSAK
;
A
#
# COMPACT_ATOMS: atom_id res chain seq x y z
N MET A 1 58.66 -21.16 5.97
CA MET A 1 57.24 -20.81 6.28
C MET A 1 56.64 -19.83 5.24
N GLY A 2 56.73 -20.10 3.93
CA GLY A 2 56.32 -19.14 2.87
C GLY A 2 55.15 -19.58 1.98
N SER A 3 54.55 -20.75 2.21
CA SER A 3 53.59 -21.37 1.29
C SER A 3 52.13 -20.92 1.51
N CYS A 4 51.77 -20.43 2.71
CA CYS A 4 50.41 -19.95 3.02
C CYS A 4 50.11 -18.60 2.35
N ALA A 5 50.96 -17.58 2.54
CA ALA A 5 50.71 -16.23 2.01
C ALA A 5 50.62 -16.16 0.47
N SER A 6 51.32 -17.05 -0.23
CA SER A 6 51.27 -17.17 -1.70
C SER A 6 49.97 -17.82 -2.21
N ARG A 7 49.40 -18.76 -1.44
CA ARG A 7 48.09 -19.37 -1.75
C ARG A 7 46.96 -18.36 -1.55
N ASP A 8 47.00 -17.60 -0.46
CA ASP A 8 46.01 -16.55 -0.17
C ASP A 8 46.02 -15.45 -1.23
N GLN A 9 47.19 -15.01 -1.70
CA GLN A 9 47.28 -14.04 -2.81
C GLN A 9 46.74 -14.59 -4.14
N LYS A 10 46.96 -15.88 -4.45
CA LYS A 10 46.41 -16.50 -5.67
C LYS A 10 44.90 -16.63 -5.59
N GLU A 11 44.38 -16.97 -4.43
CA GLU A 11 42.94 -17.04 -4.19
C GLU A 11 42.29 -15.66 -4.27
N GLN A 12 42.89 -14.63 -3.66
CA GLN A 12 42.46 -13.23 -3.80
C GLN A 12 42.46 -12.77 -5.25
N LYS A 13 43.50 -13.07 -6.03
CA LYS A 13 43.53 -12.76 -7.48
C LYS A 13 42.43 -13.48 -8.25
N ARG A 14 42.13 -14.74 -7.90
CA ARG A 14 41.06 -15.51 -8.54
C ARG A 14 39.68 -14.94 -8.18
N LEU A 15 39.47 -14.51 -6.94
CA LEU A 15 38.25 -13.84 -6.49
C LEU A 15 38.08 -12.49 -7.19
N ASN A 16 39.11 -11.64 -7.22
CA ASN A 16 39.07 -10.36 -7.94
C ASN A 16 38.72 -10.55 -9.41
N ARG A 17 39.34 -11.51 -10.10
CA ARG A 17 39.01 -11.80 -11.49
C ARG A 17 37.55 -12.21 -11.68
N LYS A 18 37.00 -13.03 -10.78
CA LYS A 18 35.58 -13.41 -10.81
C LYS A 18 34.66 -12.19 -10.61
N ILE A 19 35.04 -11.27 -9.70
CA ILE A 19 34.30 -10.03 -9.46
C ILE A 19 34.35 -9.14 -10.70
N ASP A 20 35.51 -8.94 -11.31
CA ASP A 20 35.65 -8.14 -12.54
C ASP A 20 34.83 -8.72 -13.71
N GLU A 21 34.83 -10.04 -13.86
CA GLU A 21 34.01 -10.74 -14.84
C GLU A 21 32.50 -10.62 -14.55
N GLN A 22 32.10 -10.54 -13.27
CA GLN A 22 30.72 -10.29 -12.88
C GLN A 22 30.32 -8.83 -13.17
N ILE A 23 31.15 -7.86 -12.81
CA ILE A 23 30.92 -6.42 -13.05
C ILE A 23 30.72 -6.15 -14.55
N LYS A 24 31.57 -6.71 -15.42
CA LYS A 24 31.44 -6.55 -16.88
C LYS A 24 30.13 -7.14 -17.42
N ARG A 25 29.71 -8.29 -16.89
CA ARG A 25 28.42 -8.92 -17.25
C ARG A 25 27.25 -8.06 -16.81
N ASP A 26 27.27 -7.55 -15.58
CA ASP A 26 26.21 -6.71 -15.02
C ASP A 26 26.12 -5.35 -15.73
N GLN A 27 27.25 -4.75 -16.12
CA GLN A 27 27.29 -3.54 -16.95
C GLN A 27 26.61 -3.79 -18.31
N SER A 28 26.96 -4.89 -18.99
CA SER A 28 26.39 -5.25 -20.29
C SER A 28 24.89 -5.57 -20.20
N ALA A 29 24.43 -6.15 -19.09
CA ALA A 29 23.01 -6.35 -18.82
C ALA A 29 22.30 -5.01 -18.58
N THR A 30 22.88 -4.14 -17.76
CA THR A 30 22.32 -2.83 -17.41
C THR A 30 22.17 -1.92 -18.62
N LEU A 31 23.13 -1.92 -19.55
CA LEU A 31 23.06 -1.13 -20.79
C LEU A 31 21.89 -1.54 -21.70
N ARG A 32 21.38 -2.77 -21.55
CA ARG A 32 20.20 -3.27 -22.29
C ARG A 32 18.88 -2.99 -21.59
N VAL A 33 18.90 -2.46 -20.36
CA VAL A 33 17.69 -2.12 -19.59
C VAL A 33 17.18 -0.74 -19.99
N ILE A 34 15.93 -0.67 -20.44
CA ILE A 34 15.23 0.59 -20.66
C ILE A 34 14.69 1.08 -19.30
N LYS A 35 15.11 2.27 -18.86
CA LYS A 35 14.62 2.90 -17.64
C LYS A 35 13.49 3.86 -17.96
N LEU A 36 12.34 3.66 -17.32
CA LEU A 36 11.15 4.51 -17.48
C LEU A 36 10.88 5.24 -16.17
N LEU A 37 10.64 6.55 -16.24
CA LEU A 37 10.22 7.38 -15.12
C LEU A 37 8.76 7.78 -15.33
N LEU A 38 7.89 7.40 -14.40
CA LEU A 38 6.48 7.79 -14.40
C LEU A 38 6.29 9.02 -13.50
N LEU A 39 5.84 10.13 -14.09
CA LEU A 39 5.54 11.38 -13.40
C LEU A 39 4.03 11.66 -13.39
N GLY A 40 3.58 12.37 -12.37
CA GLY A 40 2.17 12.74 -12.20
C GLY A 40 1.86 13.10 -10.75
N ALA A 41 0.77 13.85 -10.53
CA ALA A 41 0.28 14.25 -9.21
C ALA A 41 -0.01 13.06 -8.28
N GLY A 42 -0.25 13.30 -7.00
CA GLY A 42 -0.80 12.28 -6.08
C GLY A 42 -2.01 11.58 -6.71
N GLU A 43 -2.14 10.27 -6.50
CA GLU A 43 -3.30 9.48 -6.95
C GLU A 43 -3.54 9.42 -8.47
N SER A 44 -2.64 9.94 -9.31
CA SER A 44 -2.74 9.93 -10.78
C SER A 44 -2.61 8.54 -11.44
N GLY A 45 -2.69 7.44 -10.69
CA GLY A 45 -2.65 6.08 -11.23
C GLY A 45 -1.25 5.51 -11.54
N LYS A 46 -0.15 6.17 -11.16
CA LYS A 46 1.23 5.68 -11.42
C LYS A 46 1.47 4.26 -10.89
N SER A 47 1.09 4.02 -9.63
CA SER A 47 1.19 2.69 -9.02
C SER A 47 0.30 1.67 -9.73
N THR A 48 -0.86 2.09 -10.22
CA THR A 48 -1.77 1.23 -10.99
C THR A 48 -1.14 0.80 -12.31
N ILE A 49 -0.50 1.71 -13.04
CA ILE A 49 0.25 1.38 -14.27
C ILE A 49 1.35 0.35 -13.99
N LEU A 50 2.14 0.55 -12.94
CA LEU A 50 3.19 -0.41 -12.56
C LEU A 50 2.63 -1.78 -12.16
N LYS A 51 1.50 -1.82 -11.44
CA LYS A 51 0.80 -3.06 -11.11
C LYS A 51 0.30 -3.77 -12.37
N GLN A 52 -0.25 -3.04 -13.34
CA GLN A 52 -0.69 -3.60 -14.63
C GLN A 52 0.48 -4.15 -15.46
N MET A 53 1.63 -3.46 -15.49
CA MET A 53 2.84 -3.97 -16.14
C MET A 53 3.30 -5.30 -15.53
N ARG A 54 3.17 -5.47 -14.21
CA ARG A 54 3.47 -6.73 -13.52
C ARG A 54 2.46 -7.84 -13.89
N ILE A 55 1.19 -7.51 -14.05
CA ILE A 55 0.14 -8.46 -14.45
C ILE A 55 0.34 -8.93 -15.90
N LEU A 56 0.62 -8.00 -16.81
CA LEU A 56 0.65 -8.28 -18.25
C LEU A 56 2.00 -8.83 -18.75
N HIS A 57 3.10 -8.48 -18.09
CA HIS A 57 4.46 -8.78 -18.59
C HIS A 57 5.34 -9.57 -17.60
N LYS A 58 4.80 -10.00 -16.47
CA LYS A 58 5.46 -10.88 -15.50
C LYS A 58 4.48 -11.96 -15.00
N ASP A 59 4.88 -12.73 -14.00
CA ASP A 59 4.06 -13.80 -13.41
C ASP A 59 2.93 -13.32 -12.49
N GLY A 60 2.51 -12.05 -12.60
CA GLY A 60 1.48 -11.46 -11.74
C GLY A 60 1.89 -11.39 -10.26
N PHE A 61 0.90 -11.56 -9.36
CA PHE A 61 1.07 -11.51 -7.90
C PHE A 61 0.97 -12.90 -7.28
N SER A 62 1.93 -13.23 -6.41
CA SER A 62 1.95 -14.49 -5.66
C SER A 62 1.02 -14.44 -4.44
N LYS A 63 0.77 -15.60 -3.82
CA LYS A 63 0.06 -15.67 -2.54
C LYS A 63 0.75 -14.85 -1.44
N GLN A 64 2.08 -14.83 -1.43
CA GLN A 64 2.85 -14.04 -0.46
C GLN A 64 2.65 -12.54 -0.70
N ASP A 65 2.55 -12.09 -1.96
CA ASP A 65 2.21 -10.69 -2.27
C ASP A 65 0.83 -10.33 -1.73
N PHE A 66 -0.16 -11.21 -1.88
CA PHE A 66 -1.51 -10.94 -1.36
C PHE A 66 -1.54 -10.85 0.16
N GLU A 67 -0.80 -11.70 0.87
CA GLU A 67 -0.70 -11.60 2.34
C GLU A 67 0.01 -10.31 2.79
N MET A 68 0.96 -9.79 2.02
CA MET A 68 1.56 -8.47 2.28
C MET A 68 0.62 -7.30 1.94
N ILE A 69 -0.26 -7.45 0.95
CA ILE A 69 -1.21 -6.41 0.52
C ILE A 69 -2.46 -6.37 1.40
N ARG A 70 -2.89 -7.51 1.96
CA ARG A 70 -4.06 -7.62 2.84
C ARG A 70 -4.12 -6.54 3.94
N PRO A 71 -3.08 -6.30 4.76
CA PRO A 71 -3.13 -5.26 5.78
C PRO A 71 -3.26 -3.85 5.19
N VAL A 72 -2.72 -3.61 4.00
CA VAL A 72 -2.88 -2.32 3.29
C VAL A 72 -4.33 -2.10 2.88
N VAL A 73 -5.01 -3.14 2.40
CA VAL A 73 -6.46 -3.06 2.06
C VAL A 73 -7.30 -2.78 3.31
N HIS A 74 -6.98 -3.44 4.43
CA HIS A 74 -7.66 -3.20 5.71
C HIS A 74 -7.46 -1.76 6.19
N SER A 75 -6.22 -1.28 6.21
CA SER A 75 -5.87 0.10 6.57
C SER A 75 -6.59 1.11 5.70
N ASN A 76 -6.56 0.95 4.36
CA ASN A 76 -7.25 1.84 3.44
C ASN A 76 -8.76 1.86 3.68
N SER A 77 -9.38 0.71 3.99
CA SER A 77 -10.81 0.63 4.26
C SER A 77 -11.18 1.40 5.53
N ILE A 78 -10.39 1.24 6.61
CA ILE A 78 -10.61 1.93 7.90
C ILE A 78 -10.42 3.44 7.72
N HIS A 79 -9.35 3.86 7.04
CA HIS A 79 -9.06 5.27 6.79
C HIS A 79 -10.09 5.93 5.87
N SER A 80 -10.59 5.21 4.86
CA SER A 80 -11.66 5.71 3.99
C SER A 80 -12.93 5.96 4.79
N MET A 81 -13.33 5.03 5.66
CA MET A 81 -14.47 5.24 6.56
C MET A 81 -14.23 6.43 7.51
N LEU A 82 -13.04 6.50 8.13
CA LEU A 82 -12.69 7.62 9.01
C LEU A 82 -12.75 8.98 8.30
N ALA A 83 -12.30 9.06 7.04
CA ALA A 83 -12.38 10.28 6.24
C ALA A 83 -13.83 10.74 6.06
N ILE A 84 -14.75 9.82 5.73
CA ILE A 84 -16.18 10.11 5.62
C ILE A 84 -16.74 10.60 6.97
N LEU A 85 -16.43 9.91 8.07
CA LEU A 85 -16.92 10.29 9.40
C LEU A 85 -16.44 11.68 9.84
N ARG A 86 -15.19 12.04 9.53
CA ARG A 86 -14.67 13.40 9.76
C ARG A 86 -15.38 14.42 8.89
N ALA A 87 -15.62 14.10 7.62
CA ALA A 87 -16.35 14.97 6.71
C ALA A 87 -17.81 15.19 7.16
N MET A 88 -18.48 14.17 7.71
CA MET A 88 -19.83 14.31 8.28
C MET A 88 -19.86 15.40 9.36
N PHE A 89 -18.86 15.42 10.26
CA PHE A 89 -18.74 16.46 11.27
C PHE A 89 -18.55 17.85 10.65
N HIS A 90 -17.67 18.00 9.67
CA HIS A 90 -17.43 19.29 9.01
C HIS A 90 -18.62 19.79 8.18
N LEU A 91 -19.34 18.88 7.52
CA LEU A 91 -20.51 19.18 6.70
C LEU A 91 -21.82 19.22 7.49
N GLN A 92 -21.76 19.00 8.82
CA GLN A 92 -22.89 18.97 9.74
C GLN A 92 -23.99 17.99 9.28
N ILE A 93 -23.58 16.80 8.85
CA ILE A 93 -24.48 15.73 8.43
C ILE A 93 -24.68 14.78 9.62
N GLU A 94 -25.93 14.64 10.05
CA GLU A 94 -26.31 13.71 11.11
C GLU A 94 -26.40 12.27 10.58
N TYR A 95 -26.26 11.30 11.48
CA TYR A 95 -26.52 9.89 11.16
C TYR A 95 -28.02 9.67 10.91
N GLY A 96 -28.34 8.74 10.01
CA GLY A 96 -29.73 8.29 9.83
C GLY A 96 -30.25 7.50 11.03
N ASP A 97 -29.38 6.70 11.65
CA ASP A 97 -29.64 5.99 12.90
C ASP A 97 -28.70 6.51 14.01
N PRO A 98 -29.23 7.14 15.08
CA PRO A 98 -28.42 7.63 16.21
C PRO A 98 -27.56 6.56 16.88
N GLU A 99 -27.92 5.27 16.79
CA GLU A 99 -27.09 4.18 17.33
C GLU A 99 -25.75 4.04 16.62
N ARG A 100 -25.61 4.57 15.39
CA ARG A 100 -24.34 4.59 14.64
C ARG A 100 -23.26 5.44 15.28
N VAL A 101 -23.60 6.32 16.23
CA VAL A 101 -22.61 7.07 17.01
C VAL A 101 -21.61 6.11 17.68
N LYS A 102 -22.08 4.99 18.24
CA LYS A 102 -21.21 3.97 18.87
C LYS A 102 -20.26 3.32 17.86
N ASP A 103 -20.77 3.00 16.67
CA ASP A 103 -19.97 2.43 15.58
C ASP A 103 -18.88 3.42 15.12
N SER A 104 -19.22 4.71 15.03
CA SER A 104 -18.25 5.75 14.65
C SER A 104 -17.12 5.88 15.69
N GLN A 105 -17.47 5.87 16.99
CA GLN A 105 -16.51 5.93 18.09
C GLN A 105 -15.52 4.75 18.04
N LEU A 106 -16.00 3.55 17.69
CA LEU A 106 -15.13 2.39 17.52
C LEU A 106 -14.09 2.62 16.41
N VAL A 107 -14.51 3.13 15.25
CA VAL A 107 -13.57 3.46 14.15
C VAL A 107 -12.53 4.49 14.58
N PHE A 108 -12.96 5.57 15.26
CA PHE A 108 -12.04 6.60 15.78
C PHE A 108 -11.03 6.01 16.78
N ALA A 109 -11.49 5.16 17.70
CA ALA A 109 -10.65 4.54 18.72
C ALA A 109 -9.61 3.59 18.11
N THR A 110 -9.99 2.79 17.11
CA THR A 110 -9.09 1.87 16.38
C THR A 110 -7.90 2.62 15.78
N VAL A 111 -8.17 3.71 15.05
CA VAL A 111 -7.11 4.49 14.40
C VAL A 111 -6.27 5.23 15.43
N HIS A 112 -6.88 5.80 16.48
CA HIS A 112 -6.13 6.48 17.54
C HIS A 112 -5.20 5.54 18.30
N ALA A 113 -5.61 4.29 18.50
CA ALA A 113 -4.78 3.27 19.14
C ALA A 113 -3.65 2.73 18.24
N ASN A 114 -3.55 3.17 16.98
CA ASN A 114 -2.69 2.58 15.95
C ASN A 114 -2.88 1.06 15.80
N LYS A 115 -4.10 0.58 16.06
CA LYS A 115 -4.50 -0.83 15.96
C LYS A 115 -5.36 -1.03 14.73
N GLU A 116 -4.82 -0.76 13.54
CA GLU A 116 -5.51 -0.87 12.25
C GLU A 116 -5.79 -2.33 11.82
N GLU A 117 -6.00 -3.20 12.80
CA GLU A 117 -6.44 -4.56 12.60
C GLU A 117 -7.96 -4.58 12.40
N LEU A 118 -8.38 -5.15 11.28
CA LEU A 118 -9.80 -5.30 10.95
C LEU A 118 -10.41 -6.44 11.77
N THR A 119 -10.78 -6.15 13.02
CA THR A 119 -11.51 -7.09 13.87
C THR A 119 -12.92 -7.34 13.33
N GLU A 120 -13.53 -8.46 13.71
CA GLU A 120 -14.90 -8.79 13.28
C GLU A 120 -15.92 -7.72 13.74
N GLU A 121 -15.74 -7.20 14.96
CA GLU A 121 -16.58 -6.13 15.51
C GLU A 121 -16.44 -4.84 14.71
N LEU A 122 -15.21 -4.42 14.40
CA LEU A 122 -14.94 -3.22 13.59
C LEU A 122 -15.51 -3.37 12.18
N SER A 123 -15.33 -4.54 11.56
CA SER A 123 -15.88 -4.82 10.23
C SER A 123 -17.40 -4.70 10.21
N LYS A 124 -18.09 -5.29 11.21
CA LYS A 124 -19.55 -5.16 11.36
C LYS A 124 -19.98 -3.71 11.61
N ALA A 125 -19.23 -2.95 12.41
CA ALA A 125 -19.50 -1.53 12.66
C ALA A 125 -19.36 -0.70 11.37
N MET A 126 -18.28 -0.89 10.61
CA MET A 126 -18.08 -0.24 9.31
C MET A 126 -19.18 -0.61 8.30
N GLN A 127 -19.65 -1.86 8.28
CA GLN A 127 -20.77 -2.26 7.44
C GLN A 127 -22.07 -1.55 7.85
N ARG A 128 -22.40 -1.46 9.14
CA ARG A 128 -23.57 -0.72 9.62
C ARG A 128 -23.49 0.76 9.28
N LEU A 129 -22.31 1.37 9.47
CA LEU A 129 -22.05 2.75 9.07
C LEU A 129 -22.24 2.95 7.57
N TRP A 130 -21.74 2.04 6.73
CA TRP A 130 -21.90 2.18 5.28
C TRP A 130 -23.35 2.14 4.82
N HIS A 131 -24.22 1.42 5.53
CA HIS A 131 -25.65 1.38 5.22
C HIS A 131 -26.45 2.54 5.84
N ASP A 132 -25.82 3.39 6.65
CA ASP A 132 -26.46 4.57 7.23
C ASP A 132 -26.71 5.65 6.16
N SER A 133 -27.91 6.24 6.17
CA SER A 133 -28.30 7.25 5.18
C SER A 133 -27.45 8.52 5.25
N GLY A 134 -27.05 8.95 6.45
CA GLY A 134 -26.19 10.12 6.65
C GLY A 134 -24.78 9.89 6.12
N VAL A 135 -24.21 8.71 6.38
CA VAL A 135 -22.91 8.30 5.83
C VAL A 135 -22.97 8.25 4.29
N ARG A 136 -24.00 7.66 3.71
CA ARG A 136 -24.20 7.61 2.25
C ARG A 136 -24.40 9.00 1.64
N GLN A 137 -25.12 9.89 2.32
CA GLN A 137 -25.28 11.28 1.92
C GLN A 137 -23.95 12.04 1.92
N CYS A 138 -23.14 11.85 2.96
CA CYS A 138 -21.81 12.46 3.04
C CYS A 138 -20.88 11.93 1.96
N TYR A 139 -20.93 10.63 1.68
CA TYR A 139 -20.16 10.01 0.61
C TYR A 139 -20.53 10.55 -0.78
N ALA A 140 -21.81 10.84 -1.04
CA ALA A 140 -22.25 11.46 -2.29
C ALA A 140 -21.66 12.87 -2.51
N ARG A 141 -21.19 13.52 -1.43
CA ARG A 141 -20.52 14.83 -1.41
C ARG A 141 -18.99 14.68 -1.27
N SER A 142 -18.43 13.53 -1.62
CA SER A 142 -16.99 13.23 -1.53
C SER A 142 -16.09 14.17 -2.31
N ASN A 143 -16.62 14.92 -3.28
CA ASN A 143 -15.89 15.98 -3.97
C ASN A 143 -15.62 17.24 -3.11
N GLU A 144 -16.25 17.36 -1.94
CA GLU A 144 -16.07 18.49 -1.01
C GLU A 144 -14.94 18.26 0.01
N TYR A 145 -14.36 17.06 0.06
CA TYR A 145 -13.26 16.70 0.95
C TYR A 145 -12.28 15.72 0.28
N GLN A 146 -11.15 15.47 0.91
CA GLN A 146 -10.16 14.51 0.41
C GLN A 146 -10.53 13.10 0.86
N ILE A 147 -10.72 12.21 -0.10
CA ILE A 147 -10.90 10.78 0.10
C ILE A 147 -10.27 10.03 -1.06
N ASP A 148 -9.61 8.90 -0.78
CA ASP A 148 -8.98 8.08 -1.80
C ASP A 148 -10.01 7.62 -2.85
N ASP A 149 -9.66 7.69 -4.13
CA ASP A 149 -10.53 7.22 -5.23
C ASP A 149 -10.94 5.75 -5.10
N SER A 150 -10.14 4.92 -4.42
CA SER A 150 -10.45 3.51 -4.17
C SER A 150 -11.54 3.28 -3.13
N ALA A 151 -12.04 4.33 -2.47
CA ALA A 151 -13.18 4.26 -1.56
C ALA A 151 -14.54 4.15 -2.29
N LYS A 152 -14.53 4.16 -3.64
CA LYS A 152 -15.69 3.93 -4.52
C LYS A 152 -16.12 2.48 -4.58
#